data_AF-A0A086ZLM4-F1
#
_entry.id   AF-A0A086ZLM4-F1
#
_cell.length_a   1.000
_cell.length_b   1.000
_cell.length_c   1.000
_cell.angle_alpha   90.00
_cell.angle_beta   90.00
_cell.angle_gamma   90.00
#
_symmetry.space_group_name_H-M   'P 1'
#
loop_
_entity.id
_entity.type
_entity.pdbx_description
1 polymer ?
#
loop_
_entity_poly.entity_id
_entity_poly.type
_entity_poly.pdbx_seq_one_letter_code
_entity_poly.pdbx_strand_id
1 'polypeptide(L)' 'MEMIAMEAHKRHKAAVMVTHDQRVLDLADAVYRMEDGRLVRQ' A
#
# COMPACT_ATOMS: atom_id res chain seq x y z
N MET A 1 6.36 2.89 -9.08
CA MET A 1 5.04 2.72 -8.44
C MET A 1 4.36 4.04 -8.09
N GLU A 2 5.08 5.16 -8.01
CA GLU A 2 4.51 6.51 -7.76
C GLU A 2 3.32 6.85 -8.68
N MET A 3 3.35 6.42 -9.95
CA MET A 3 2.22 6.61 -10.87
C MET A 3 0.91 5.96 -10.39
N ILE A 4 0.96 4.82 -9.70
CA ILE A 4 -0.27 4.11 -9.28
C ILE A 4 -0.94 4.86 -8.13
N ALA A 5 -0.18 5.26 -7.11
CA ALA A 5 -0.70 6.04 -5.98
C ALA A 5 -1.28 7.38 -6.48
N MET A 6 -0.52 8.09 -7.33
CA MET A 6 -0.96 9.37 -7.89
C MET A 6 -2.25 9.23 -8.73
N GLU A 7 -2.34 8.23 -9.60
CA GLU A 7 -3.55 8.01 -10.41
C GLU A 7 -4.75 7.56 -9.57
N ALA A 8 -4.54 6.74 -8.53
CA ALA A 8 -5.58 6.34 -7.60
C ALA A 8 -6.18 7.56 -6.89
N HIS A 9 -5.34 8.47 -6.39
CA HIS A 9 -5.78 9.72 -5.77
C HIS A 9 -6.52 10.63 -6.77
N LYS A 10 -5.94 10.86 -7.95
CA LYS A 10 -6.54 11.70 -9.00
C LYS A 10 -7.93 11.22 -9.43
N ARG A 11 -8.16 9.91 -9.44
CA ARG A 11 -9.43 9.29 -9.86
C ARG A 11 -10.38 8.99 -8.70
N HIS A 12 -10.02 9.37 -7.48
CA HIS A 12 -10.75 9.01 -6.25
C HIS A 12 -11.03 7.50 -6.15
N LYS A 13 -9.99 6.69 -6.35
CA LYS A 13 -10.04 5.23 -6.25
C LYS A 13 -9.13 4.74 -5.12
N ALA A 14 -9.53 3.64 -4.49
CA ALA A 14 -8.68 2.92 -3.56
C ALA A 14 -7.85 1.87 -4.33
N ALA A 15 -6.58 1.75 -3.99
CA ALA A 15 -5.69 0.73 -4.50
C ALA A 15 -5.12 -0.06 -3.31
N VAL A 16 -5.06 -1.39 -3.45
CA VAL A 16 -4.40 -2.26 -2.47
C VAL A 16 -3.25 -2.96 -3.19
N MET A 17 -2.06 -2.87 -2.61
CA MET A 17 -0.87 -3.53 -3.12
C MET A 17 -0.37 -4.54 -2.09
N VAL A 18 -0.03 -5.73 -2.55
CA VAL A 18 0.62 -6.75 -1.73
C VAL A 18 2.03 -6.94 -2.28
N THR A 19 3.02 -6.80 -1.42
CA THR A 19 4.42 -6.87 -1.80
C THR A 19 5.24 -7.40 -0.63
N HIS A 20 6.33 -8.09 -0.94
CA HIS A 20 7.37 -8.43 0.02
C HIS A 20 8.52 -7.40 -0.01
N ASP A 21 8.54 -6.51 -1.00
CA ASP A 21 9.55 -5.46 -1.12
C ASP A 21 9.22 -4.30 -0.19
N GLN A 22 10.06 -4.09 0.82
CA GLN A 22 9.83 -3.02 1.81
C GLN A 22 10.10 -1.62 1.26
N ARG A 23 10.85 -1.49 0.16
CA ARG A 23 11.24 -0.18 -0.40
C ARG A 23 10.08 0.58 -1.02
N VAL A 24 8.98 -0.11 -1.33
CA VAL A 24 7.80 0.50 -1.93
C VAL A 24 6.74 0.89 -0.90
N LEU A 25 6.96 0.56 0.37
CA LEU A 25 6.04 0.87 1.47
C LEU A 25 5.95 2.39 1.72
N ASP A 26 7.04 3.11 1.51
CA ASP A 26 7.11 4.57 1.66
C ASP A 26 6.22 5.34 0.65
N LEU A 27 5.71 4.65 -0.38
CA LEU A 27 4.83 5.22 -1.39
C LEU A 27 3.34 5.05 -1.06
N ALA A 28 3.00 4.30 -0.01
CA ALA A 28 1.63 3.98 0.35
C ALA A 28 1.10 4.93 1.45
N ASP A 29 -0.19 5.28 1.36
CA ASP A 29 -0.85 6.10 2.39
C ASP A 29 -0.97 5.37 3.75
N ALA A 30 -1.06 4.04 3.72
CA ALA A 30 -1.12 3.20 4.90
C ALA A 30 -0.47 1.84 4.62
N VAL A 31 0.25 1.32 5.62
CA VAL A 31 0.93 0.03 5.54
C VAL A 31 0.35 -0.90 6.60
N TYR A 32 0.04 -2.13 6.18
CA TYR A 32 -0.37 -3.21 7.06
C TYR A 32 0.57 -4.40 6.87
N ARG A 33 1.05 -4.96 7.98
CA ARG A 33 1.83 -6.20 7.99
C ARG A 33 0.90 -7.36 8.30
N MET A 34 1.03 -8.45 7.55
CA MET A 34 0.32 -9.69 7.84
C MET A 34 1.17 -10.57 8.76
N GLU A 35 0.63 -10.94 9.91
CA GLU A 35 1.26 -11.82 10.91
C GLU A 35 0.23 -12.84 11.38
N ASP A 36 0.55 -14.13 11.27
CA ASP A 36 -0.34 -15.24 11.71
C ASP A 36 -1.80 -15.09 11.23
N GLY A 37 -1.97 -14.67 9.96
CA GLY A 37 -3.28 -14.46 9.33
C GLY A 37 -4.02 -13.19 9.76
N ARG A 38 -3.36 -12.28 10.51
CA ARG A 38 -3.92 -11.00 10.96
C ARG A 38 -3.19 -9.82 10.32
N LEU A 39 -3.93 -8.79 9.93
CA LEU A 39 -3.34 -7.53 9.48
C LEU A 39 -3.15 -6.58 10.67
N VAL A 40 -1.90 -6.19 10.91
CA VAL A 40 -1.51 -5.23 11.94
C VAL A 40 -1.03 -3.97 11.25
N ARG A 41 -1.54 -2.81 11.67
CA ARG A 41 -1.11 -1.51 11.12
C ARG A 41 0.33 -1.23 11.57
N GLN A 42 1.20 -0.87 10.62
CA GLN A 42 2.56 -0.40 10.91
C GLN A 42 2.57 1.06 11.37
#